data_AF-A0A1M5JV20-F1
#
_entry.id   AF-A0A1M5JV20-F1
#
_cell.length_a   1.000
_cell.length_b   1.000
_cell.length_c   1.000
_cell.angle_alpha   90.00
_cell.angle_beta   90.00
_cell.angle_gamma   90.00
#
_symmetry.space_group_name_H-M   'P 1'
#
loop_
_entity.id
_entity.type
_entity.pdbx_description
1 polymer ?
#
loop_
_entity_poly.entity_id
_entity_poly.type
_entity_poly.pdbx_seq_one_letter_code
_entity_poly.pdbx_strand_id
1 'polypeptide(L)'
;MSRERSGESGTVEDDEVLDALFATIEDRKERLPEGSYTASLFTHEKGENAVLEKIGEEATETILAAKDDDTEELTAEAADLVYHLLVLFAQNDLDVADLRAELRDRF
;
A
#
# COMPACT_ATOMS: atom_id res chain seq x y z
N MET A 1 46.56 3.50 6.91
CA MET A 1 45.94 3.92 5.64
C MET A 1 44.45 3.66 5.76
N SER A 2 43.69 4.62 5.25
CA SER A 2 42.34 5.02 5.64
C SER A 2 41.24 3.96 5.53
N ARG A 3 40.29 4.06 6.46
CA ARG A 3 38.90 3.59 6.30
C ARG A 3 38.21 4.46 5.25
N GLU A 4 37.52 3.84 4.30
CA GLU A 4 36.48 4.46 3.47
C GLU A 4 35.35 3.42 3.36
N ARG A 5 34.32 3.54 4.21
CA ARG A 5 32.94 3.98 3.88
C ARG A 5 32.28 3.13 2.77
N SER A 6 31.31 2.31 3.18
CA SER A 6 30.01 2.24 2.49
C SER A 6 28.96 1.80 3.50
N GLY A 7 28.37 2.80 4.15
CA GLY A 7 27.16 2.69 4.95
C GLY A 7 26.37 3.93 4.62
N GLU A 8 25.34 3.78 3.78
CA GLU A 8 24.29 4.73 3.38
C GLU A 8 23.70 4.17 2.07
N SER A 9 22.83 3.15 2.18
CA SER A 9 22.04 2.65 1.04
C SER A 9 20.69 2.06 1.49
N GLY A 10 20.53 1.70 2.77
CA GLY A 10 19.31 1.04 3.24
C GLY A 10 18.25 1.94 3.87
N THR A 11 18.51 3.25 4.07
CA THR A 11 17.57 4.12 4.81
C THR A 11 16.67 4.95 3.91
N VAL A 12 17.11 5.26 2.69
CA VAL A 12 16.34 6.08 1.74
C VAL A 12 15.26 5.26 1.04
N GLU A 13 15.49 3.96 0.80
CA GLU A 13 14.50 3.10 0.13
C GLU A 13 13.31 2.74 1.03
N ASP A 14 13.51 2.57 2.34
CA ASP A 14 12.44 2.28 3.30
C ASP A 14 11.47 3.47 3.45
N ASP A 15 11.99 4.70 3.53
CA ASP A 15 11.18 5.93 3.62
C ASP A 15 10.36 6.19 2.33
N GLU A 16 10.79 5.64 1.20
CA GLU A 16 10.18 5.77 -0.12
C GLU A 16 9.26 4.59 -0.50
N VAL A 17 9.11 3.56 0.35
CA VAL A 17 8.31 2.36 0.05
C VAL A 17 6.90 2.71 -0.41
N LEU A 18 6.22 3.63 0.27
CA LEU A 18 4.86 4.03 -0.11
C LEU A 18 4.82 4.78 -1.45
N ASP A 19 5.86 5.57 -1.77
CA ASP A 19 5.95 6.26 -3.06
C ASP A 19 6.19 5.26 -4.19
N ALA A 20 7.14 4.34 -4.00
CA ALA A 20 7.45 3.29 -4.98
C ALA A 20 6.24 2.38 -5.22
N LEU A 21 5.54 2.00 -4.15
CA LEU A 21 4.31 1.20 -4.25
C LEU A 21 3.21 1.95 -4.97
N PHE A 22 2.95 3.21 -4.61
CA PHE A 22 1.91 4.02 -5.25
C PHE A 22 2.20 4.28 -6.73
N ALA A 23 3.46 4.61 -7.07
CA ALA A 23 3.89 4.74 -8.47
C ALA A 23 3.66 3.45 -9.28
N THR A 24 3.89 2.30 -8.65
CA THR A 24 3.62 0.99 -9.28
C THR A 24 2.11 0.75 -9.46
N ILE A 25 1.28 1.19 -8.51
CA ILE A 25 -0.19 1.10 -8.60
C ILE A 25 -0.71 1.97 -9.75
N GLU A 26 -0.27 3.22 -9.84
CA GLU A 26 -0.63 4.15 -10.94
C GLU A 26 -0.18 3.62 -12.30
N ASP A 27 1.05 3.11 -12.40
CA ASP A 27 1.54 2.47 -13.63
C ASP A 27 0.65 1.30 -14.07
N ARG A 28 0.13 0.51 -13.13
CA ARG A 28 -0.78 -0.61 -13.41
C ARG A 28 -2.19 -0.15 -13.75
N LYS A 29 -2.67 0.95 -13.17
CA LYS A 29 -3.92 1.63 -13.54
C LYS A 29 -3.88 2.08 -15.00
N GLU A 30 -2.75 2.63 -15.43
CA GLU A 30 -2.56 3.14 -16.80
C GLU A 30 -2.34 2.02 -17.84
N ARG A 31 -1.43 1.08 -17.54
CA ARG A 31 -0.99 0.08 -18.54
C ARG A 31 -1.85 -1.17 -18.60
N LEU A 32 -2.61 -1.46 -17.54
CA LEU A 32 -3.48 -2.64 -17.42
C LEU A 32 -2.83 -3.96 -17.90
N PRO A 33 -1.63 -4.32 -17.41
CA PRO A 33 -0.93 -5.53 -17.86
C PRO A 33 -1.75 -6.80 -17.58
N GLU A 34 -1.85 -7.69 -18.57
CA GLU A 34 -2.55 -8.97 -18.43
C GLU A 34 -1.98 -9.81 -17.27
N GLY A 35 -2.88 -10.42 -16.48
CA GLY A 35 -2.51 -11.25 -15.33
C GLY A 35 -2.04 -10.50 -14.08
N SER A 36 -2.00 -9.16 -14.11
CA SER A 36 -1.70 -8.37 -12.91
C SER A 36 -2.89 -8.31 -11.96
N TYR A 37 -2.65 -8.64 -10.69
CA TYR A 37 -3.64 -8.48 -9.62
C TYR A 37 -4.12 -7.03 -9.51
N THR A 38 -3.21 -6.06 -9.42
CA THR A 38 -3.57 -4.64 -9.33
C THR A 38 -4.40 -4.19 -10.54
N ALA A 39 -4.01 -4.57 -11.76
CA ALA A 39 -4.79 -4.23 -12.95
C ALA A 39 -6.21 -4.81 -12.88
N SER A 40 -6.35 -6.04 -12.36
CA SER A 40 -7.66 -6.69 -12.22
C SER A 40 -8.60 -5.94 -11.27
N LEU A 41 -8.08 -5.24 -10.25
CA LEU A 41 -8.86 -4.39 -9.35
C LEU A 41 -9.43 -3.17 -10.08
N PHE A 42 -8.67 -2.58 -11.01
CA PHE A 42 -9.13 -1.44 -11.82
C PHE A 42 -10.12 -1.83 -12.91
N THR A 43 -10.04 -3.05 -13.43
CA THR A 43 -10.93 -3.56 -14.48
C THR A 43 -12.06 -4.43 -13.94
N HIS A 44 -12.18 -4.56 -12.61
CA HIS A 44 -13.15 -5.45 -12.00
C HIS A 44 -14.59 -5.02 -12.35
N GLU A 45 -15.48 -5.97 -12.65
CA GLU A 45 -16.87 -5.67 -13.03
C GLU A 45 -17.67 -4.98 -11.92
N LYS A 46 -17.29 -5.22 -10.66
CA LYS A 46 -17.85 -4.53 -9.48
C LYS A 46 -17.35 -3.09 -9.32
N GLY A 47 -16.37 -2.66 -10.12
CA GLY A 47 -15.72 -1.35 -9.99
C GLY A 47 -15.08 -1.17 -8.61
N GLU A 48 -15.20 0.03 -8.05
CA GLU A 48 -14.68 0.39 -6.72
C GLU A 48 -15.11 -0.57 -5.60
N ASN A 49 -16.32 -1.16 -5.68
CA ASN A 49 -16.81 -2.10 -4.67
C ASN A 49 -15.88 -3.31 -4.49
N ALA A 50 -15.14 -3.75 -5.51
CA ALA A 50 -14.17 -4.83 -5.37
C ALA A 50 -13.04 -4.47 -4.39
N VAL A 51 -12.56 -3.22 -4.45
CA VAL A 51 -11.50 -2.72 -3.56
C VAL A 51 -12.06 -2.46 -2.16
N LEU A 52 -13.29 -1.94 -2.05
CA LEU A 52 -13.96 -1.75 -0.76
C LEU A 52 -14.24 -3.06 -0.01
N GLU A 53 -14.63 -4.12 -0.73
CA GLU A 53 -14.77 -5.46 -0.16
C GLU A 53 -13.44 -5.94 0.42
N LYS A 54 -12.34 -5.74 -0.31
CA LYS A 54 -11.00 -6.06 0.18
C LYS A 54 -10.60 -5.28 1.42
N ILE A 55 -10.78 -3.97 1.43
CA ILE A 55 -10.51 -3.15 2.62
C ILE A 55 -11.28 -3.68 3.85
N GLY A 56 -12.53 -4.12 3.68
CA GLY A 56 -13.33 -4.70 4.76
C GLY A 56 -12.79 -6.05 5.26
N GLU A 57 -12.31 -6.90 4.35
CA GLU A 57 -11.66 -8.18 4.64
C GLU A 57 -10.37 -7.95 5.44
N GLU A 58 -9.41 -7.20 4.87
CA GLU A 58 -8.09 -6.99 5.48
C GLU A 58 -8.19 -6.25 6.82
N ALA A 59 -9.15 -5.32 6.96
CA ALA A 59 -9.40 -4.65 8.24
C ALA A 59 -9.93 -5.62 9.31
N THR A 60 -10.78 -6.58 8.92
CA THR A 60 -11.29 -7.59 9.85
C THR A 60 -10.16 -8.54 10.26
N GLU A 61 -9.33 -8.97 9.32
CA GLU A 61 -8.18 -9.85 9.57
C GLU A 61 -7.13 -9.17 10.46
N THR A 62 -6.81 -7.90 10.19
CA THR A 62 -5.96 -7.06 11.06
C THR A 62 -6.47 -7.04 12.51
N ILE A 63 -7.78 -6.87 12.71
CA ILE A 63 -8.41 -6.87 14.05
C ILE A 63 -8.27 -8.24 14.72
N LEU A 64 -8.48 -9.33 13.97
CA LEU A 64 -8.39 -10.69 14.48
C LEU A 64 -6.95 -11.05 14.85
N ALA A 65 -5.97 -10.73 14.00
CA ALA A 65 -4.56 -10.95 14.27
C ALA A 65 -4.10 -10.20 15.52
N ALA A 66 -4.49 -8.92 15.67
CA ALA A 66 -4.21 -8.15 16.88
C ALA A 66 -4.85 -8.76 18.14
N LYS A 67 -6.09 -9.26 18.03
CA LYS A 67 -6.80 -9.92 19.15
C LYS A 67 -6.10 -11.20 19.60
N ASP A 68 -5.48 -11.91 18.66
CA ASP A 68 -4.85 -13.21 18.91
C ASP A 68 -3.34 -13.09 19.23
N ASP A 69 -2.84 -11.85 19.43
CA ASP A 69 -1.44 -11.52 19.71
C ASP A 69 -0.46 -12.05 18.64
N ASP A 70 -0.94 -12.24 17.40
CA ASP A 70 -0.14 -12.70 16.26
C ASP A 70 0.47 -11.49 15.53
N THR A 71 1.72 -11.17 15.88
CA THR A 71 2.40 -10.00 15.31
C THR A 71 2.83 -10.18 13.87
N GLU A 72 3.04 -11.42 13.42
CA GLU A 72 3.43 -11.70 12.03
C GLU A 72 2.21 -11.47 11.13
N GLU A 73 1.08 -12.07 11.47
CA GLU A 73 -0.18 -11.88 10.75
C GLU A 73 -0.64 -10.42 10.82
N LEU A 74 -0.56 -9.79 11.99
CA LEU A 74 -0.94 -8.38 12.14
C LEU A 74 -0.15 -7.48 11.18
N THR A 75 1.13 -7.77 10.96
CA THR A 75 1.97 -6.99 10.04
C THR A 75 1.58 -7.25 8.59
N ALA A 76 1.28 -8.51 8.24
CA ALA A 76 0.84 -8.89 6.91
C ALA A 76 -0.49 -8.22 6.54
N GLU A 77 -1.52 -8.35 7.38
CA GLU A 77 -2.86 -7.82 7.08
C GLU A 77 -2.92 -6.30 7.13
N ALA A 78 -2.12 -5.67 8.01
CA ALA A 78 -1.98 -4.22 7.99
C ALA A 78 -1.33 -3.74 6.67
N ALA A 79 -0.39 -4.50 6.11
CA ALA A 79 0.21 -4.16 4.81
C ALA A 79 -0.78 -4.32 3.66
N ASP A 80 -1.59 -5.38 3.65
CA ASP A 80 -2.63 -5.59 2.64
C ASP A 80 -3.74 -4.55 2.74
N LEU A 81 -4.14 -4.16 3.97
CA LEU A 81 -5.04 -3.04 4.22
C LEU A 81 -4.50 -1.72 3.64
N VAL A 82 -3.22 -1.39 3.89
CA VAL A 82 -2.59 -0.18 3.35
C VAL A 82 -2.50 -0.25 1.82
N TYR A 83 -2.13 -1.41 1.26
CA TYR A 83 -2.09 -1.61 -0.19
C TYR A 83 -3.46 -1.33 -0.83
N HIS A 84 -4.52 -1.90 -0.28
CA HIS A 84 -5.87 -1.71 -0.80
C HIS A 84 -6.39 -0.29 -0.60
N LEU A 85 -5.99 0.39 0.48
CA LEU A 85 -6.25 1.82 0.65
C LEU A 85 -5.56 2.66 -0.43
N LEU A 86 -4.30 2.36 -0.79
CA LEU A 86 -3.58 3.05 -1.86
C LEU A 86 -4.22 2.80 -3.24
N VAL A 87 -4.71 1.59 -3.51
CA VAL A 87 -5.48 1.32 -4.74
C VAL A 87 -6.76 2.14 -4.79
N LEU A 88 -7.46 2.30 -3.66
CA LEU A 88 -8.67 3.13 -3.58
C LEU A 88 -8.35 4.62 -3.83
N PHE A 89 -7.22 5.12 -3.31
CA PHE A 89 -6.73 6.48 -3.60
C PHE A 89 -6.51 6.67 -5.09
N ALA A 90 -5.80 5.74 -5.73
CA ALA A 90 -5.59 5.74 -7.18
C ALA A 90 -6.92 5.72 -7.96
N GLN A 91 -7.92 4.92 -7.55
CA GLN A 91 -9.25 4.91 -8.20
C GLN A 91 -9.98 6.24 -8.12
N ASN A 92 -9.71 7.04 -7.09
CA ASN A 92 -10.35 8.32 -6.82
C ASN A 92 -9.48 9.54 -7.23
N ASP A 93 -8.42 9.29 -8.00
CA ASP A 93 -7.47 10.32 -8.46
C ASP A 93 -6.86 11.14 -7.31
N LEU A 94 -6.62 10.48 -6.17
CA LEU A 94 -5.90 11.02 -5.00
C LEU A 94 -4.46 10.50 -4.97
N ASP A 95 -3.54 11.30 -4.47
CA ASP A 95 -2.12 10.96 -4.38
C ASP A 95 -1.72 10.53 -2.95
N VAL A 96 -0.66 9.73 -2.82
CA VAL A 96 -0.04 9.42 -1.53
C VAL A 96 0.42 10.70 -0.80
N ALA A 97 0.71 11.76 -1.56
CA ALA A 97 1.00 13.09 -1.01
C ALA A 97 -0.18 13.67 -0.20
N ASP A 98 -1.42 13.44 -0.64
CA ASP A 98 -2.64 13.89 0.06
C ASP A 98 -2.80 13.16 1.39
N LEU A 99 -2.61 11.83 1.38
CA LEU A 99 -2.62 11.01 2.60
C LEU A 99 -1.55 11.49 3.60
N ARG A 100 -0.33 11.74 3.11
CA ARG A 100 0.78 12.22 3.94
C ARG A 100 0.52 13.61 4.49
N ALA A 101 -0.12 14.50 3.74
CA ALA A 101 -0.49 15.83 4.23
C ALA A 101 -1.45 15.71 5.42
N GLU A 102 -2.52 14.94 5.29
CA GLU A 102 -3.47 14.68 6.37
C GLU A 102 -2.81 13.99 7.58
N LEU A 103 -1.91 13.03 7.35
CA LEU A 103 -1.18 12.36 8.44
C LEU A 103 -0.23 13.31 9.19
N ARG A 104 0.40 14.27 8.50
CA ARG A 104 1.25 15.29 9.14
C ARG A 104 0.46 16.17 10.11
N ASP A 105 -0.81 16.42 9.84
CA ASP A 105 -1.67 17.22 10.71
C ASP A 105 -2.13 16.45 11.98
N ARG A 106 -1.80 15.16 12.10
CA ARG A 106 -2.17 14.33 13.27
C ARG A 106 -1.17 14.40 14.42
N PHE A 107 0.00 15.00 14.23
CA PHE A 107 1.02 15.18 15.27
C PHE A 107 1.54 16.62 15.33
#